data_AF-A0A259A6Q7-F1
#
_entry.id   AF-A0A259A6Q7-F1
#
_cell.length_a   1.000
_cell.length_b   1.000
_cell.length_c   1.000
_cell.angle_alpha   90.00
_cell.angle_beta   90.00
_cell.angle_gamma   90.00
#
_symmetry.space_group_name_H-M   'P 1'
#
loop_
_entity.id
_entity.type
_entity.pdbx_description
1 polymer ?
#
loop_
_entity_poly.entity_id
_entity_poly.type
_entity_poly.pdbx_seq_one_letter_code
_entity_poly.pdbx_strand_id
1 'polypeptide(L)'
;MSFLICLGALAFLMFVAYRGFSVILFAPVAALGAVLLTDPAAVPIIYSGLFMDKMVGFIKLYFPLFLLGAVFGKVIELSGFSRAIVSAIIGILGAGQ
;
A
#
# COMPACT_ATOMS: atom_id res chain seq x y z
N MET A 1 5.64 -26.09 10.43
CA MET A 1 6.60 -24.97 10.45
C MET A 1 6.12 -23.81 9.56
N SER A 2 5.77 -24.06 8.29
CA SER A 2 5.21 -23.07 7.35
C SER A 2 3.96 -22.32 7.85
N PHE A 3 3.03 -23.01 8.53
CA PHE A 3 1.80 -22.37 9.05
C PHE A 3 2.08 -21.23 10.06
N LEU A 4 3.03 -21.45 10.99
CA LEU A 4 3.41 -20.44 11.98
C LEU A 4 4.09 -19.24 11.32
N ILE A 5 4.90 -19.47 10.29
CA ILE A 5 5.57 -18.42 9.50
C ILE A 5 4.52 -17.58 8.77
N CYS A 6 3.52 -18.22 8.13
CA CYS A 6 2.42 -17.52 7.48
C CYS A 6 1.62 -16.67 8.47
N LEU A 7 1.30 -17.22 9.66
CA LEU A 7 0.57 -16.49 10.69
C LEU A 7 1.37 -15.29 11.22
N GLY A 8 2.69 -15.47 11.41
CA GLY A 8 3.60 -14.39 11.81
C GLY A 8 3.69 -13.28 10.76
N ALA A 9 3.83 -13.64 9.48
CA ALA A 9 3.84 -12.69 8.38
C ALA A 9 2.52 -11.92 8.25
N LEU A 10 1.38 -12.60 8.45
CA LEU A 10 0.07 -11.98 8.44
C LEU A 10 -0.10 -11.01 9.63
N ALA A 11 0.28 -11.42 10.83
CA ALA A 11 0.23 -10.58 12.01
C ALA A 11 1.12 -9.33 11.86
N PHE A 12 2.32 -9.49 11.29
CA PHE A 12 3.22 -8.38 10.97
C PHE A 12 2.57 -7.40 9.98
N LEU A 13 1.99 -7.92 8.89
CA LEU A 13 1.32 -7.09 7.88
C LEU A 13 0.14 -6.31 8.50
N MET A 14 -0.70 -6.97 9.31
CA MET A 14 -1.81 -6.33 10.01
C MET A 14 -1.33 -5.23 10.96
N PHE A 15 -0.29 -5.50 11.75
CA PHE A 15 0.28 -4.52 12.66
C PHE A 15 0.77 -3.26 11.93
N VAL A 16 1.48 -3.43 10.81
CA VAL A 16 1.96 -2.32 9.99
C VAL A 16 0.80 -1.55 9.33
N ALA A 17 -0.23 -2.26 8.87
CA ALA A 17 -1.44 -1.66 8.30
C ALA A 17 -2.17 -0.76 9.30
N TYR A 18 -2.32 -1.21 10.55
CA TYR A 18 -2.97 -0.41 11.60
C TYR A 18 -2.17 0.83 12.00
N ARG A 19 -0.86 0.85 11.74
CA ARG A 19 -0.01 2.03 11.96
C ARG A 19 -0.15 3.09 10.85
N GLY A 20 -1.04 2.88 9.89
CA GLY A 20 -1.33 3.86 8.82
C GLY A 20 -0.37 3.78 7.64
N PHE A 21 0.50 2.76 7.58
CA PHE A 21 1.33 2.51 6.41
C PHE A 21 0.52 1.88 5.28
N SER A 22 0.90 2.18 4.03
CA SER A 22 0.23 1.60 2.87
C SER A 22 0.43 0.09 2.82
N VAL A 23 -0.68 -0.65 2.92
CA VAL A 23 -0.73 -2.12 2.84
C VAL A 23 -0.10 -2.64 1.55
N ILE A 24 -0.29 -1.92 0.44
CA ILE A 24 0.22 -2.29 -0.88
C ILE A 24 1.76 -2.35 -0.88
N LEU A 25 2.42 -1.45 -0.13
CA LEU A 25 3.87 -1.37 -0.05
C LEU A 25 4.46 -2.47 0.83
N PHE A 26 3.80 -2.79 1.94
CA PHE A 26 4.31 -3.75 2.93
C PHE A 26 3.90 -5.20 2.67
N ALA A 27 2.87 -5.44 1.86
CA ALA A 27 2.48 -6.78 1.42
C ALA A 27 3.64 -7.60 0.81
N PRO A 28 4.44 -7.09 -0.15
CA PRO A 28 5.60 -7.82 -0.65
C PRO A 28 6.64 -8.09 0.42
N VAL A 29 6.92 -7.14 1.30
CA VAL A 29 7.92 -7.30 2.37
C VAL A 29 7.52 -8.44 3.30
N ALA A 30 6.26 -8.49 3.71
CA ALA A 30 5.73 -9.56 4.56
C ALA A 30 5.72 -10.92 3.85
N ALA A 31 5.28 -10.96 2.59
CA ALA A 31 5.23 -12.19 1.80
C ALA A 31 6.62 -12.75 1.50
N LEU A 32 7.56 -11.92 1.06
CA LEU A 32 8.94 -12.33 0.79
C LEU A 32 9.69 -12.68 2.07
N GLY A 33 9.39 -12.00 3.19
CA GLY A 33 9.91 -12.39 4.51
C GLY A 33 9.49 -13.81 4.90
N ALA A 34 8.22 -14.18 4.65
CA ALA A 34 7.74 -15.53 4.90
C ALA A 34 8.42 -16.58 3.99
N VAL A 35 8.62 -16.24 2.71
CA VAL A 35 9.31 -17.11 1.75
C VAL A 35 10.77 -17.27 2.14
N LEU A 36 11.47 -16.20 2.52
CA LEU A 36 12.87 -16.24 2.94
C LEU A 36 13.08 -17.17 4.14
N LEU A 37 12.14 -17.20 5.09
CA LEU A 37 12.19 -18.09 6.25
C LEU A 37 11.83 -19.55 5.94
N THR A 38 11.21 -19.82 4.79
CA THR A 38 10.77 -21.17 4.40
C THR A 38 11.69 -21.79 3.36
N ASP A 39 11.98 -21.06 2.27
CA ASP A 39 12.91 -21.43 1.20
C ASP A 39 13.56 -20.15 0.62
N PRO A 40 14.80 -19.83 1.04
CA PRO A 40 15.53 -18.64 0.58
C PRO A 40 15.77 -18.61 -0.94
N ALA A 41 15.92 -19.78 -1.58
CA ALA A 41 16.21 -19.86 -3.01
C ALA A 41 14.97 -19.54 -3.86
N ALA A 42 13.77 -19.72 -3.31
CA ALA A 42 12.51 -19.45 -3.99
C ALA A 42 12.11 -17.96 -3.99
N VAL A 43 12.76 -17.10 -3.19
CA VAL A 43 12.40 -15.67 -3.07
C VAL A 43 12.30 -14.96 -4.43
N PRO A 44 13.29 -15.08 -5.36
CA PRO A 44 13.20 -14.41 -6.66
C PRO A 44 12.08 -14.96 -7.55
N ILE A 45 11.83 -16.28 -7.47
CA ILE A 45 10.82 -16.98 -8.26
C ILE A 45 9.42 -16.59 -7.78
N ILE A 46 9.19 -16.54 -6.47
CA ILE A 46 7.90 -16.16 -5.90
C ILE A 46 7.63 -14.67 -6.09
N TYR A 47 8.67 -13.81 -6.00
CA TYR A 47 8.54 -12.39 -6.30
C TYR A 47 8.10 -12.15 -7.75
N SER A 48 8.86 -12.66 -8.72
CA SER A 48 8.60 -12.40 -10.13
C SER A 48 7.44 -13.23 -10.69
N GLY A 49 7.23 -14.44 -10.21
CA GLY A 49 6.21 -15.35 -10.72
C GLY A 49 4.85 -15.20 -10.05
N LEU A 50 4.78 -15.11 -8.73
CA LEU A 50 3.49 -15.05 -8.02
C LEU A 50 3.08 -13.62 -7.72
N PHE A 51 3.96 -12.85 -7.08
CA PHE A 51 3.61 -11.52 -6.60
C PHE A 51 3.45 -10.51 -7.75
N MET A 52 4.40 -10.44 -8.68
CA MET A 52 4.32 -9.56 -9.85
C MET A 52 3.13 -9.88 -10.74
N ASP A 53 2.84 -11.14 -11.05
CA ASP A 53 1.68 -11.51 -11.87
C ASP A 53 0.36 -11.03 -11.24
N LYS A 54 0.20 -11.21 -9.93
CA LYS A 54 -0.99 -10.73 -9.20
C LYS A 54 -1.05 -9.21 -9.13
N MET A 55 0.09 -8.55 -8.95
CA MET A 55 0.17 -7.09 -8.96
C MET A 55 -0.22 -6.52 -10.32
N VAL A 56 0.32 -7.07 -11.42
CA VAL A 56 -0.01 -6.63 -12.77
C VAL A 56 -1.48 -6.87 -13.08
N GLY A 57 -2.04 -8.00 -12.64
CA GLY A 57 -3.48 -8.26 -12.75
C GLY A 57 -4.32 -7.19 -12.04
N PHE A 58 -3.95 -6.81 -10.81
CA PHE A 58 -4.63 -5.75 -10.07
C PHE A 58 -4.49 -4.38 -10.76
N ILE A 59 -3.28 -3.99 -11.15
CA ILE A 59 -3.04 -2.72 -11.85
C ILE A 59 -3.86 -2.69 -13.15
N LYS A 60 -3.87 -3.77 -13.93
CA LYS A 60 -4.63 -3.85 -15.19
C LYS A 60 -6.12 -3.63 -14.98
N LEU A 61 -6.70 -4.18 -13.91
CA LEU A 61 -8.13 -4.03 -13.60
C LEU A 61 -8.47 -2.62 -13.11
N TYR A 62 -7.61 -2.02 -12.28
CA TYR A 62 -7.86 -0.72 -11.64
C TYR A 62 -7.14 0.45 -12.33
N PHE A 63 -6.49 0.22 -13.47
CA PHE A 63 -5.72 1.24 -14.17
C PHE A 63 -6.54 2.51 -14.45
N PRO A 64 -7.79 2.45 -14.96
CA PRO A 64 -8.59 3.65 -15.16
C PRO A 64 -8.86 4.40 -13.86
N LEU A 65 -9.07 3.69 -12.76
CA LEU A 65 -9.28 4.28 -11.44
C LEU A 65 -8.02 4.99 -10.93
N PHE A 66 -6.85 4.39 -11.11
CA PHE A 66 -5.57 5.01 -10.75
C PHE A 66 -5.29 6.25 -11.59
N LEU A 67 -5.53 6.18 -12.90
CA LEU A 67 -5.32 7.30 -13.81
C LEU A 67 -6.28 8.45 -13.46
N LEU A 68 -7.55 8.15 -13.23
CA LEU A 68 -8.54 9.12 -12.81
C LEU A 68 -8.16 9.77 -11.46
N GLY A 69 -7.74 8.96 -10.48
CA GLY A 69 -7.25 9.45 -9.19
C GLY A 69 -6.02 10.35 -9.31
N ALA A 70 -5.05 9.99 -10.16
CA ALA A 70 -3.86 10.80 -10.41
C ALA A 70 -4.20 12.13 -11.10
N VAL A 71 -5.08 12.10 -12.11
CA VAL A 71 -5.53 13.31 -12.82
C VAL A 71 -6.31 14.22 -11.87
N PHE A 72 -7.29 13.71 -11.14
CA PHE A 72 -8.05 14.53 -10.19
C PHE A 72 -7.18 15.07 -9.07
N GLY A 73 -6.26 14.27 -8.52
CA GLY A 73 -5.29 14.72 -7.54
C GLY A 73 -4.47 15.90 -8.07
N LYS A 74 -3.97 15.80 -9.31
CA LYS A 74 -3.21 16.89 -9.93
C LYS A 74 -4.05 18.13 -10.21
N VAL A 75 -5.29 17.96 -10.66
CA VAL A 75 -6.21 19.08 -10.90
C VAL A 75 -6.52 19.83 -9.59
N ILE A 76 -6.75 19.11 -8.49
CA ILE A 76 -6.99 19.70 -7.16
C ILE A 76 -5.76 20.46 -6.64
N GLU A 77 -4.56 19.94 -6.92
CA GLU A 77 -3.30 20.60 -6.59
C GLU A 77 -3.13 21.90 -7.40
N LEU A 78 -3.36 21.85 -8.72
CA LEU A 78 -3.18 22.98 -9.63
C LEU A 78 -4.26 24.06 -9.48
N SER A 79 -5.50 23.68 -9.17
CA SER A 79 -6.61 24.64 -8.96
C SER A 79 -6.49 25.45 -7.66
N GLY A 80 -5.57 25.07 -6.76
CA GLY A 80 -5.44 25.69 -5.44
C GLY A 80 -6.54 25.31 -4.45
N PHE A 81 -7.52 24.47 -4.85
CA PHE A 81 -8.57 23.98 -3.96
C PHE A 81 -8.00 23.21 -2.76
N SER A 82 -6.90 22.48 -2.95
CA SER A 82 -6.18 21.84 -1.85
C SER A 82 -5.86 22.82 -0.71
N ARG A 83 -5.34 24.02 -1.03
CA ARG A 83 -4.97 25.02 -0.03
C ARG A 83 -6.19 25.61 0.69
N ALA A 84 -7.27 25.88 -0.06
CA ALA A 84 -8.50 26.44 0.49
C ALA A 84 -9.21 25.46 1.45
N ILE A 85 -9.25 24.17 1.10
CA ILE A 85 -9.84 23.13 1.96
C ILE A 85 -8.99 22.96 3.22
N VAL A 86 -7.66 22.88 3.09
CA VAL A 86 -6.77 22.74 4.24
C VAL A 86 -6.88 23.95 5.18
N SER A 87 -6.91 25.18 4.67
CA SER A 87 -7.05 26.36 5.53
C SER A 87 -8.40 26.41 6.26
N ALA A 88 -9.49 26.02 5.58
CA ALA A 88 -10.81 25.93 6.20
C ALA A 88 -10.85 24.87 7.31
N ILE A 89 -10.26 23.70 7.09
CA ILE A 89 -10.19 22.63 8.11
C ILE A 89 -9.33 23.07 9.29
N ILE A 90 -8.19 23.72 9.06
CA ILE A 90 -7.35 24.26 10.15
C ILE A 90 -8.12 25.32 10.94
N GLY A 91 -8.89 26.19 10.28
CA GLY A 91 -9.71 27.19 10.98
C GLY A 91 -10.79 26.59 11.87
N ILE A 92 -11.30 25.40 11.57
CA ILE A 92 -12.38 24.73 12.32
C ILE A 92 -11.82 23.79 13.40
N LEU A 93 -10.85 22.94 13.04
CA LEU A 93 -10.30 21.91 13.93
C LEU A 93 -9.01 22.34 14.64
N GLY A 94 -8.25 23.26 14.03
CA GLY A 94 -6.92 23.69 14.47
C GLY A 94 -6.93 24.97 15.30
N ALA A 95 -8.06 25.64 15.49
CA ALA A 95 -8.15 26.89 16.28
C ALA A 95 -7.76 26.77 17.77
N GLY A 96 -7.42 25.56 18.24
CA GLY A 96 -6.95 25.27 19.60
C GLY A 96 -5.47 24.86 19.72
N GLN A 97 -4.69 24.94 18.63
CA GLN A 97 -3.21 24.82 18.62
C GLN A 97 -2.58 26.07 18.01
#